data_AF-A0A7M3XJP9-F1
#
_entry.id   AF-A0A7M3XJP9-F1
#
_cell.length_a   1.000
_cell.length_b   1.000
_cell.length_c   1.000
_cell.angle_alpha   90.00
_cell.angle_beta   90.00
_cell.angle_gamma   90.00
#
_symmetry.space_group_name_H-M   'P 1'
#
loop_
_entity.id
_entity.type
_entity.pdbx_description
1 polymer ?
#
loop_
_entity_poly.entity_id
_entity_poly.type
_entity_poly.pdbx_seq_one_letter_code
_entity_poly.pdbx_strand_id
1 'polypeptide(L)'
;MTKLWVMFFTSLLLVSAMNFYAVIREPDMIEIDEIRNFPRETVKIEGVLTGYVRDPYGEGADRIDLQVQEIDGHSVAKVRWNVDRNNEVPPIGTVVTVEGEVSEWN
;
A
#
# COMPACT_ATOMS: atom_id res chain seq x y z
N MET A 1 8.25 -44.36 13.45
CA MET A 1 8.23 -43.88 12.06
C MET A 1 6.94 -43.14 11.70
N THR A 2 5.76 -43.76 11.83
CA THR A 2 4.47 -43.14 11.44
C THR A 2 4.17 -41.82 12.16
N LYS A 3 4.44 -41.71 13.47
CA LYS A 3 4.26 -40.46 14.23
C LYS A 3 5.13 -39.29 13.70
N LEU A 4 6.36 -39.57 13.27
CA LEU A 4 7.25 -38.54 12.72
C LEU A 4 6.72 -38.01 11.39
N TRP A 5 6.27 -38.92 10.53
CA TRP A 5 5.65 -38.57 9.24
C TRP A 5 4.36 -37.77 9.41
N VAL A 6 3.50 -38.14 10.37
CA VAL A 6 2.29 -37.37 10.67
C VAL A 6 2.65 -35.98 11.16
N MET A 7 3.60 -35.83 12.10
CA MET A 7 4.04 -34.52 12.58
C MET A 7 4.63 -33.67 11.44
N PHE A 8 5.39 -34.28 10.55
CA PHE A 8 6.01 -33.60 9.39
C PHE A 8 4.98 -33.11 8.37
N PHE A 9 3.98 -33.93 8.02
CA PHE A 9 2.93 -33.50 7.08
C PHE A 9 2.01 -32.45 7.69
N THR A 10 1.67 -32.58 8.98
CA THR A 10 0.84 -31.56 9.66
C THR A 10 1.57 -30.22 9.74
N SER A 11 2.89 -30.20 9.98
CA SER A 11 3.65 -28.95 9.99
C SER A 11 3.73 -28.30 8.61
N LEU A 12 3.99 -29.09 7.56
CA LEU A 12 3.95 -28.61 6.16
C LEU A 12 2.59 -28.02 5.80
N LEU A 13 1.50 -28.69 6.21
CA LEU A 13 0.15 -28.22 5.94
C LEU A 13 -0.15 -26.90 6.68
N LEU A 14 0.27 -26.77 7.94
CA LEU A 14 0.09 -25.54 8.71
C LEU A 14 0.85 -24.37 8.10
N VAL A 15 2.12 -24.57 7.75
CA VAL A 15 2.95 -23.53 7.12
C VAL A 15 2.38 -23.13 5.76
N SER A 16 1.97 -24.12 4.96
CA SER A 16 1.32 -23.88 3.67
C SER A 16 0.02 -23.07 3.83
N ALA A 17 -0.83 -23.44 4.78
CA ALA A 17 -2.08 -22.73 5.05
C ALA A 17 -1.84 -21.30 5.53
N MET A 18 -0.85 -21.07 6.41
CA MET A 18 -0.50 -19.73 6.86
C MET A 18 0.07 -18.87 5.73
N ASN A 19 0.94 -19.44 4.88
CA ASN A 19 1.46 -18.74 3.72
C ASN A 19 0.35 -18.41 2.72
N PHE A 20 -0.55 -19.35 2.44
CA PHE A 20 -1.69 -19.13 1.54
C PHE A 20 -2.65 -18.07 2.07
N TYR A 21 -2.90 -18.07 3.38
CA TYR A 21 -3.70 -17.03 4.04
C TYR A 21 -3.07 -15.63 3.89
N ALA A 22 -1.75 -15.53 4.00
CA ALA A 22 -1.05 -14.26 3.80
C ALA A 22 -1.21 -13.74 2.37
N VAL A 23 -1.09 -14.61 1.37
CA VAL A 23 -1.24 -14.26 -0.05
C VAL A 23 -2.65 -13.76 -0.36
N ILE A 24 -3.70 -14.41 0.14
CA ILE A 24 -5.10 -13.98 -0.09
C ILE A 24 -5.37 -12.60 0.52
N ARG A 25 -4.65 -12.23 1.58
CA ARG A 25 -4.86 -10.97 2.29
C ARG A 25 -4.13 -9.80 1.64
N GLU A 26 -3.30 -10.03 0.62
CA GLU A 26 -2.66 -8.93 -0.07
C GLU A 26 -3.72 -8.10 -0.79
N PRO A 27 -3.80 -6.78 -0.54
CA PRO A 27 -4.78 -5.95 -1.20
C PRO A 27 -4.56 -5.94 -2.71
N ASP A 28 -5.66 -5.92 -3.46
CA ASP A 28 -5.63 -5.92 -4.91
C ASP A 28 -4.92 -4.65 -5.43
N MET A 29 -4.10 -4.86 -6.46
CA MET A 29 -3.49 -3.77 -7.21
C MET A 29 -4.52 -3.25 -8.22
N ILE A 30 -4.89 -1.99 -8.08
CA ILE A 30 -5.86 -1.32 -8.94
C ILE A 30 -5.24 -0.12 -9.66
N GLU A 31 -5.84 0.26 -10.77
CA GLU A 31 -5.49 1.48 -11.50
C GLU A 31 -5.97 2.73 -10.73
N ILE A 32 -5.26 3.85 -10.91
CA ILE A 32 -5.52 5.07 -10.13
C ILE A 32 -6.88 5.69 -10.49
N ASP A 33 -7.32 5.52 -11.73
CA ASP A 33 -8.62 6.00 -12.22
C ASP A 33 -9.81 5.27 -11.57
N GLU A 34 -9.62 3.99 -11.23
CA GLU A 34 -10.60 3.08 -10.62
C GLU A 34 -10.72 3.23 -9.10
N ILE A 35 -9.84 3.99 -8.43
CA ILE A 35 -9.88 4.20 -6.96
C ILE A 35 -11.28 4.62 -6.47
N ARG A 36 -12.00 5.41 -7.26
CA ARG A 36 -13.37 5.88 -6.96
C ARG A 36 -14.40 4.75 -6.83
N ASN A 37 -14.13 3.60 -7.43
CA ASN A 37 -15.04 2.45 -7.41
C ASN A 37 -14.92 1.63 -6.12
N PHE A 38 -13.89 1.90 -5.31
CA PHE A 38 -13.57 1.16 -4.08
C PHE A 38 -13.54 2.08 -2.85
N PRO A 39 -14.66 2.72 -2.48
CA PRO A 39 -14.68 3.62 -1.33
C PRO A 39 -14.47 2.83 -0.03
N ARG A 40 -13.54 3.30 0.81
CA ARG A 40 -13.25 2.74 2.15
C ARG A 40 -12.68 1.33 2.15
N GLU A 41 -12.08 0.91 1.03
CA GLU A 41 -11.33 -0.34 0.93
C GLU A 41 -9.82 -0.06 1.00
N THR A 42 -9.07 -1.04 1.50
CA THR A 42 -7.61 -1.01 1.45
C THR A 42 -7.17 -1.51 0.09
N VAL A 43 -6.48 -0.66 -0.68
CA VAL A 43 -6.07 -0.96 -2.05
C VAL A 43 -4.58 -0.69 -2.22
N LYS A 44 -3.96 -1.32 -3.22
CA LYS A 44 -2.61 -0.99 -3.68
C LYS A 44 -2.70 -0.23 -4.99
N ILE A 45 -1.94 0.85 -5.09
CA ILE A 45 -1.79 1.63 -6.32
C ILE A 45 -0.31 1.72 -6.69
N GLU A 46 -0.02 1.68 -7.98
CA GLU A 46 1.32 1.88 -8.51
C GLU A 46 1.34 3.15 -9.37
N GLY A 47 2.37 3.98 -9.19
CA GLY A 47 2.53 5.18 -10.00
C GLY A 47 3.85 5.88 -9.78
N VAL A 48 4.06 6.96 -10.51
CA VAL A 48 5.24 7.82 -10.40
C VAL A 48 5.00 8.89 -9.34
N LEU A 49 5.91 9.00 -8.38
CA LEU A 49 5.88 10.09 -7.41
C LEU A 49 6.20 11.42 -8.12
N THR A 50 5.23 12.34 -8.21
CA THR A 50 5.40 13.64 -8.89
C THR A 50 5.72 14.76 -7.92
N GLY A 51 5.31 14.65 -6.66
CA GLY A 51 5.57 15.66 -5.66
C GLY A 51 5.20 15.20 -4.26
N TYR A 52 5.70 15.93 -3.27
CA TYR A 52 5.30 15.75 -1.88
C TYR A 52 5.39 17.06 -1.11
N VAL A 53 4.58 17.15 -0.05
CA VAL A 53 4.57 18.27 0.89
C VAL A 53 4.69 17.70 2.30
N ARG A 54 5.71 18.13 3.04
CA ARG A 54 5.86 17.82 4.46
C ARG A 54 5.12 18.88 5.28
N ASP A 55 4.40 18.44 6.30
CA ASP A 55 3.64 19.31 7.21
C ASP A 55 2.83 20.39 6.47
N PRO A 56 1.82 19.99 5.67
CA PRO A 56 1.09 20.91 4.79
C PRO A 56 0.34 22.02 5.55
N TYR A 57 0.09 21.87 6.86
CA TYR A 57 -0.62 22.85 7.69
C TYR A 57 0.28 23.59 8.68
N GLY A 58 1.57 23.25 8.77
CA GLY A 58 2.50 23.90 9.70
C GLY A 58 2.19 23.63 11.17
N GLU A 59 1.47 22.56 11.47
CA GLU A 59 1.05 22.21 12.83
C GLU A 59 2.08 21.35 13.56
N GLY A 60 3.21 21.05 12.90
CA GLY A 60 4.18 20.08 13.42
C GLY A 60 3.63 18.66 13.39
N ALA A 61 2.69 18.37 12.50
CA ALA A 61 2.10 17.04 12.35
C ALA A 61 3.07 16.09 11.63
N ASP A 62 3.15 14.86 12.12
CA ASP A 62 3.86 13.75 11.47
C ASP A 62 3.06 13.25 10.26
N ARG A 63 3.07 14.07 9.20
CA ARG A 63 2.31 13.87 7.98
C ARG A 63 3.06 14.39 6.76
N ILE A 64 3.10 13.54 5.74
CA ILE A 64 3.63 13.84 4.41
C ILE A 64 2.51 13.56 3.40
N ASP A 65 2.13 14.58 2.64
CA ASP A 65 1.18 14.43 1.54
C ASP A 65 1.96 14.16 0.26
N LEU A 66 1.74 13.00 -0.36
CA LEU A 66 2.37 12.58 -1.60
C LEU A 66 1.39 12.75 -2.77
N GLN A 67 1.93 13.08 -3.94
CA GLN A 67 1.22 13.07 -5.21
C GLN A 67 1.79 11.96 -6.08
N VAL A 68 0.94 11.00 -6.42
CA VAL A 68 1.30 9.85 -7.25
C VAL A 68 0.50 9.95 -8.54
N GLN A 69 1.21 10.00 -9.67
CA GLN A 69 0.63 10.02 -11.00
C GLN A 69 0.73 8.63 -11.61
N GLU A 70 -0.28 8.26 -12.38
CA GLU A 70 -0.29 7.05 -13.19
C GLU A 70 0.82 7.05 -14.26
N ILE A 71 1.44 5.89 -14.52
CA ILE A 71 2.61 5.76 -15.42
C ILE A 71 2.26 6.08 -16.88
N ASP A 72 1.05 5.71 -17.33
CA ASP A 72 0.60 5.85 -18.73
C ASP A 72 -0.71 6.67 -18.85
N GLY A 73 -1.11 7.35 -17.78
CA GLY A 73 -2.39 8.05 -17.69
C GLY A 73 -2.29 9.51 -17.25
N HIS A 74 -3.46 10.06 -16.93
CA HIS A 74 -3.60 11.45 -16.45
C HIS A 74 -4.19 11.53 -15.05
N SER A 75 -4.43 10.37 -14.44
CA SER A 75 -4.99 10.27 -13.10
C SER A 75 -3.91 10.55 -12.06
N VAL A 76 -4.29 11.30 -11.02
CA VAL A 76 -3.40 11.65 -9.91
C VAL A 76 -4.08 11.29 -8.60
N ALA A 77 -3.42 10.45 -7.81
CA ALA A 77 -3.82 10.14 -6.44
C ALA A 77 -3.10 11.08 -5.46
N LYS A 78 -3.86 11.60 -4.48
CA LYS A 78 -3.29 12.24 -3.30
C LYS A 78 -3.23 11.23 -2.18
N VAL A 79 -2.02 10.93 -1.72
CA VAL A 79 -1.77 9.95 -0.67
C VAL A 79 -1.38 10.71 0.60
N ARG A 80 -2.09 10.44 1.69
CA ARG A 80 -1.73 10.94 3.02
C ARG A 80 -0.88 9.90 3.73
N TRP A 81 0.38 10.22 3.98
CA TRP A 81 1.30 9.35 4.68
C TRP A 81 1.58 9.88 6.09
N ASN A 82 1.00 9.22 7.10
CA ASN A 82 1.16 9.59 8.51
C ASN A 82 2.44 8.94 9.07
N VAL A 83 3.58 9.57 8.81
CA VAL A 83 4.91 9.17 9.31
C VAL A 83 5.65 10.39 9.83
N ASP A 84 6.68 10.15 10.65
CA ASP A 84 7.59 11.20 11.13
C ASP A 84 8.05 12.06 9.94
N ARG A 85 7.98 13.38 10.10
CA ARG A 85 8.38 14.36 9.07
C ARG A 85 9.80 14.16 8.53
N ASN A 86 10.67 13.52 9.31
CA ASN A 86 12.07 13.24 8.97
C ASN A 86 12.24 11.95 8.16
N ASN A 87 11.14 11.23 7.86
CA ASN A 87 11.21 10.03 7.04
C ASN A 87 11.70 10.37 5.62
N GLU A 88 12.51 9.46 5.07
CA GLU A 88 13.05 9.59 3.72
C GLU A 88 11.93 9.33 2.72
N VAL A 89 11.62 10.36 1.93
CA VAL A 89 10.69 10.23 0.81
C VAL A 89 11.52 9.84 -0.41
N PRO A 90 11.10 8.84 -1.21
CA PRO A 90 11.75 8.51 -2.47
C PRO A 90 11.94 9.75 -3.37
N PRO A 91 12.96 9.77 -4.25
CA PRO A 91 13.13 10.86 -5.21
C PRO A 91 11.89 11.01 -6.12
N ILE A 92 11.58 12.25 -6.49
CA ILE A 92 10.54 12.54 -7.49
C ILE A 92 10.93 11.87 -8.81
N GLY A 93 9.96 11.25 -9.49
CA GLY A 93 10.18 10.45 -10.70
C GLY A 93 10.39 8.96 -10.45
N THR A 94 10.43 8.52 -9.19
CA THR A 94 10.51 7.10 -8.84
C THR A 94 9.12 6.44 -8.96
N VAL A 95 9.07 5.22 -9.48
CA VAL A 95 7.87 4.37 -9.40
C VAL A 95 7.71 3.88 -7.97
N VAL A 96 6.56 4.18 -7.38
CA VAL A 96 6.20 3.84 -6.01
C VAL A 96 4.93 3.02 -6.00
N THR A 97 4.89 2.02 -5.13
CA THR A 97 3.66 1.30 -4.78
C THR A 97 3.17 1.82 -3.44
N VAL A 98 1.92 2.24 -3.39
CA VAL A 98 1.28 2.75 -2.16
C VAL A 98 0.15 1.82 -1.78
N GLU A 99 0.14 1.40 -0.51
CA GLU A 99 -0.95 0.64 0.09
C GLU A 99 -1.66 1.50 1.14
N GLY A 100 -2.98 1.61 1.06
CA GLY A 100 -3.74 2.41 2.02
C GLY A 100 -5.26 2.33 1.85
N GLU A 101 -5.98 2.86 2.83
CA GLU A 101 -7.44 2.98 2.79
C GLU A 101 -7.86 4.17 1.92
N VAL A 102 -8.79 3.93 0.99
CA VAL A 102 -9.39 4.99 0.17
C VAL A 102 -10.37 5.80 1.00
N SER A 103 -10.12 7.09 1.12
CA SER A 103 -10.99 8.03 1.82
C SER A 103 -11.40 9.16 0.89
N GLU A 104 -12.71 9.41 0.77
CA GLU A 104 -13.23 10.57 0.06
C GLU A 104 -13.12 11.82 0.95
N TRP A 105 -12.54 12.87 0.38
CA TRP A 105 -12.47 14.19 1.01
C TRP A 105 -13.18 15.19 0.11
N ASN A 106 -14.04 16.01 0.70
CA ASN A 106 -14.79 17.07 0.02
C ASN A 106 -13.96 18.35 -0.09
#